data_AF-A0A3P7EE30-F1
#
_entry.id   AF-A0A3P7EE30-F1
#
_cell.length_a   1.000
_cell.length_b   1.000
_cell.length_c   1.000
_cell.angle_alpha   90.00
_cell.angle_beta   90.00
_cell.angle_gamma   90.00
#
_symmetry.space_group_name_H-M   'P 1'
#
loop_
_entity.id
_entity.type
_entity.pdbx_description
1 polymer ?
#
loop_
_entity_poly.entity_id
_entity_poly.type
_entity_poly.pdbx_seq_one_letter_code
_entity_poly.pdbx_strand_id
1 'polypeptide(L)'
;MTDTDMEINELSRKEAKSKNEISSASAQVAEHYNAVPQKGVAERTSSRIFYLRNFNNWIKSMLIAEFLERLQKENCSKATVLDLCCGKGGDFLKWRIGNVGHVVATDIASVSLEQCEKRYKDMKARENPRRPLFSAEFIVADATKDRLIDYYCDRFIKFDMCSCQFSLHYCFESEKQARKMIQNAVERLKPGGYFIGTLPDAERIM
;
A
#
# COMPACT_ATOMS: atom_id res chain seq x y z
N MET A 1 -27.64 -40.52 7.35
CA MET A 1 -27.11 -39.16 7.13
C MET A 1 -28.14 -38.24 7.75
N THR A 2 -27.77 -37.48 8.76
CA THR A 2 -28.70 -36.59 9.47
C THR A 2 -28.91 -35.31 8.67
N ASP A 3 -30.02 -34.60 8.87
CA ASP A 3 -30.23 -33.27 8.24
C ASP A 3 -29.07 -32.31 8.58
N THR A 4 -28.52 -32.42 9.79
CA THR A 4 -27.33 -31.68 10.23
C THR A 4 -26.09 -31.95 9.36
N ASP A 5 -25.86 -33.19 8.92
CA ASP A 5 -24.71 -33.54 8.07
C ASP A 5 -24.83 -32.91 6.68
N MET A 6 -26.05 -32.77 6.15
CA MET A 6 -26.31 -32.14 4.85
C MET A 6 -26.07 -30.62 4.91
N GLU A 7 -26.54 -29.94 5.97
CA GLU A 7 -26.29 -28.51 6.18
C GLU A 7 -24.80 -28.19 6.31
N ILE A 8 -24.04 -29.00 7.06
CA ILE A 8 -22.59 -28.82 7.21
C ILE A 8 -21.87 -28.97 5.86
N ASN A 9 -22.28 -29.94 5.04
CA ASN A 9 -21.67 -30.14 3.71
C ASN A 9 -22.02 -29.00 2.74
N GLU A 10 -23.24 -28.47 2.80
CA GLU A 10 -23.63 -27.32 1.99
C GLU A 10 -22.90 -26.04 2.41
N LEU A 11 -22.73 -25.80 3.71
CA LEU A 11 -21.91 -24.71 4.25
C LEU A 11 -20.46 -24.83 3.80
N SER A 12 -19.87 -26.03 3.90
CA SER A 12 -18.49 -26.31 3.45
C SER A 12 -18.32 -26.07 1.94
N ARG A 13 -19.29 -26.46 1.11
CA ARG A 13 -19.28 -26.18 -0.34
C ARG A 13 -19.43 -24.70 -0.65
N LYS A 14 -20.29 -23.98 0.08
CA LYS A 14 -20.45 -22.52 -0.04
C LYS A 14 -19.16 -21.79 0.36
N GLU A 15 -18.51 -22.21 1.43
CA GLU A 15 -17.20 -21.68 1.85
C GLU A 15 -16.09 -22.00 0.85
N ALA A 16 -16.05 -23.22 0.29
CA ALA A 16 -15.06 -23.58 -0.72
C ALA A 16 -15.26 -22.81 -2.03
N LYS A 17 -16.51 -22.64 -2.46
CA LYS A 17 -16.85 -21.83 -3.64
C LYS A 17 -16.50 -20.36 -3.43
N SER A 18 -16.83 -19.78 -2.26
CA SER A 18 -16.44 -18.40 -1.95
C SER A 18 -14.92 -18.25 -1.86
N LYS A 19 -14.19 -19.20 -1.25
CA LYS A 19 -12.71 -19.18 -1.23
C LYS A 19 -12.10 -19.17 -2.64
N ASN A 20 -12.65 -19.94 -3.58
CA ASN A 20 -12.18 -19.95 -4.97
C ASN A 20 -12.48 -18.64 -5.70
N GLU A 21 -13.71 -18.11 -5.56
CA GLU A 21 -14.09 -16.80 -6.13
C GLU A 21 -13.21 -15.67 -5.54
N ILE A 22 -12.94 -15.70 -4.23
CA ILE A 22 -12.08 -14.74 -3.52
C ILE A 22 -10.61 -14.84 -3.93
N SER A 23 -10.12 -16.05 -4.20
CA SER A 23 -8.78 -16.24 -4.77
C SER A 23 -8.67 -15.61 -6.16
N SER A 24 -9.77 -15.56 -6.91
CA SER A 24 -9.78 -15.00 -8.26
C SER A 24 -9.70 -13.48 -8.27
N ALA A 25 -10.38 -12.78 -7.35
CA ALA A 25 -10.42 -11.31 -7.37
C ALA A 25 -9.06 -10.67 -7.06
N SER A 26 -8.35 -11.12 -6.02
CA SER A 26 -7.03 -10.55 -5.71
C SER A 26 -5.97 -10.91 -6.75
N ALA A 27 -6.05 -12.11 -7.35
CA ALA A 27 -5.22 -12.48 -8.50
C ALA A 27 -5.49 -11.58 -9.72
N GLN A 28 -6.77 -11.27 -10.01
CA GLN A 28 -7.15 -10.34 -11.08
C GLN A 28 -6.62 -8.92 -10.84
N VAL A 29 -6.64 -8.46 -9.58
CA VAL A 29 -6.05 -7.15 -9.23
C VAL A 29 -4.55 -7.14 -9.48
N ALA A 30 -3.83 -8.18 -9.03
CA ALA A 30 -2.39 -8.30 -9.25
C ALA A 30 -2.05 -8.34 -10.74
N GLU A 31 -2.77 -9.14 -11.53
CA GLU A 31 -2.61 -9.25 -12.98
C GLU A 31 -2.89 -7.92 -13.68
N HIS A 32 -3.97 -7.22 -13.32
CA HIS A 32 -4.29 -5.90 -13.85
C HIS A 32 -3.14 -4.91 -13.64
N TYR A 33 -2.58 -4.82 -12.43
CA TYR A 33 -1.47 -3.90 -12.16
C TYR A 33 -0.15 -4.34 -12.80
N ASN A 34 0.12 -5.65 -12.89
CA ASN A 34 1.29 -6.19 -13.58
C ASN A 34 1.25 -5.92 -15.09
N ALA A 35 0.07 -5.97 -15.70
CA ALA A 35 -0.13 -5.71 -17.12
C ALA A 35 -0.03 -4.21 -17.50
N VAL A 36 -0.12 -3.29 -16.54
CA VAL A 36 -0.06 -1.85 -16.82
C VAL A 36 1.37 -1.44 -17.19
N PRO A 37 1.64 -1.05 -18.46
CA PRO A 37 2.99 -0.66 -18.88
C PRO A 37 3.46 0.63 -18.19
N GLN A 38 4.78 0.83 -18.08
CA GLN A 38 5.32 2.15 -17.77
C GLN A 38 5.14 3.07 -18.97
N LYS A 39 4.18 3.98 -18.87
CA LYS A 39 4.05 5.10 -19.78
C LYS A 39 4.99 6.22 -19.36
N GLY A 40 5.67 6.83 -20.32
CA GLY A 40 6.54 7.99 -20.07
C GLY A 40 5.76 9.20 -19.53
N VAL A 41 6.47 10.18 -18.97
CA VAL A 41 5.84 11.43 -18.46
C VAL A 41 5.03 12.13 -19.56
N ALA A 42 5.52 12.10 -20.80
CA ALA A 42 4.83 12.67 -21.97
C ALA A 42 3.52 11.95 -22.31
N GLU A 43 3.43 10.63 -22.14
CA GLU A 43 2.16 9.91 -22.36
C GLU A 43 1.16 10.12 -21.22
N ARG A 44 1.67 10.44 -20.01
CA ARG A 44 0.83 10.69 -18.85
C ARG A 44 -0.01 11.97 -19.02
N THR A 45 0.51 12.98 -19.73
CA THR A 45 -0.21 14.23 -20.01
C THR A 45 -1.38 14.02 -20.97
N SER A 46 -1.32 13.01 -21.84
CA SER A 46 -2.39 12.66 -22.78
C SER A 46 -3.55 11.88 -22.16
N SER A 47 -3.51 11.60 -20.85
CA SER A 47 -4.59 10.87 -20.17
C SER A 47 -5.80 11.76 -19.91
N ARG A 48 -7.01 11.26 -20.18
CA ARG A 48 -8.28 11.93 -19.82
C ARG A 48 -8.36 12.34 -18.34
N ILE A 49 -7.71 11.58 -17.46
CA ILE A 49 -7.68 11.82 -16.02
C ILE A 49 -6.38 12.49 -15.55
N PHE A 50 -5.63 13.15 -16.45
CA PHE A 50 -4.36 13.81 -16.13
C PHE A 50 -4.51 14.83 -14.99
N TYR A 51 -5.47 15.76 -15.10
CA TYR A 51 -5.71 16.78 -14.08
C TYR A 51 -6.18 16.18 -12.74
N LEU A 52 -7.06 15.17 -12.79
CA LEU A 52 -7.46 14.44 -11.58
C LEU A 52 -6.28 13.75 -10.90
N ARG A 53 -5.37 13.12 -11.67
CA ARG A 53 -4.14 12.52 -11.11
C ARG A 53 -3.22 13.57 -10.48
N ASN A 54 -3.13 14.76 -11.05
CA ASN A 54 -2.34 15.86 -10.48
C ASN A 54 -2.97 16.37 -9.18
N PHE A 55 -4.29 16.57 -9.18
CA PHE A 55 -5.04 16.95 -7.98
C PHE A 55 -4.89 15.91 -6.87
N ASN A 56 -5.10 14.63 -7.19
CA ASN A 56 -4.92 13.55 -6.22
C ASN A 56 -3.48 13.48 -5.68
N ASN A 57 -2.47 13.67 -6.54
CA ASN A 57 -1.08 13.73 -6.07
C ASN A 57 -0.82 14.95 -5.17
N TRP A 58 -1.46 16.07 -5.45
CA TRP A 58 -1.37 17.27 -4.60
C TRP A 58 -2.00 17.02 -3.23
N ILE A 59 -3.20 16.43 -3.17
CA ILE A 59 -3.83 16.01 -1.90
C ILE A 59 -2.91 15.08 -1.12
N LYS A 60 -2.34 14.06 -1.77
CA LYS A 60 -1.38 13.15 -1.13
C LYS A 60 -0.15 13.89 -0.61
N SER A 61 0.39 14.86 -1.36
CA SER A 61 1.52 15.67 -0.91
C SER A 61 1.18 16.48 0.34
N MET A 62 -0.01 17.10 0.38
CA MET A 62 -0.45 17.89 1.53
C MET A 62 -0.66 17.00 2.76
N LEU A 63 -1.40 15.90 2.60
CA LEU A 63 -1.66 14.93 3.67
C LEU A 63 -0.35 14.36 4.25
N ILE A 64 0.55 13.90 3.39
CA ILE A 64 1.84 13.35 3.82
C ILE A 64 2.69 14.41 4.53
N ALA A 65 2.76 15.63 3.99
CA ALA A 65 3.52 16.71 4.61
C ALA A 65 2.97 17.06 6.00
N GLU A 66 1.64 17.16 6.14
CA GLU A 66 0.98 17.47 7.41
C GLU A 66 1.32 16.45 8.50
N PHE A 67 1.18 15.15 8.21
CA PHE A 67 1.42 14.11 9.22
C PHE A 67 2.91 13.90 9.51
N LEU A 68 3.80 14.12 8.54
CA LEU A 68 5.24 14.14 8.82
C LEU A 68 5.64 15.36 9.66
N GLU A 69 5.00 16.52 9.47
CA GLU A 69 5.21 17.69 10.34
C GLU A 69 4.74 17.43 11.77
N ARG A 70 3.60 16.74 11.95
CA ARG A 70 3.12 16.31 13.29
C ARG A 70 4.13 15.41 13.98
N LEU A 71 4.62 14.37 13.28
CA LEU A 71 5.67 13.50 13.81
C LEU A 71 6.95 14.27 14.18
N GLN A 72 7.35 15.26 13.39
CA GLN A 72 8.52 16.11 13.70
C GLN A 72 8.31 16.92 14.99
N LYS A 73 7.11 17.49 15.19
CA LYS A 73 6.74 18.21 16.42
C LYS A 73 6.72 17.29 17.65
N GLU A 74 6.51 16.01 17.45
CA GLU A 74 6.57 14.94 18.48
C GLU A 74 8.00 14.37 18.64
N ASN A 75 9.04 15.09 18.18
CA ASN A 75 10.45 14.69 18.21
C ASN A 75 10.82 13.47 17.34
N CYS A 76 9.99 13.12 16.35
CA CYS A 76 10.29 12.09 15.35
C CYS A 76 10.75 12.73 14.03
N SER A 77 12.05 13.05 13.93
CA SER A 77 12.63 13.77 12.78
C SER A 77 12.98 12.89 11.57
N LYS A 78 13.01 11.56 11.75
CA LYS A 78 13.30 10.55 10.72
C LYS A 78 12.34 9.38 10.88
N ALA A 79 11.09 9.58 10.48
CA ALA A 79 10.03 8.58 10.59
C ALA A 79 10.38 7.27 9.84
N THR A 80 9.93 6.15 10.38
CA THR A 80 9.85 4.86 9.67
C THR A 80 8.42 4.69 9.14
N VAL A 81 8.28 4.50 7.83
CA VAL A 81 6.98 4.46 7.14
C VAL A 81 6.71 3.07 6.56
N LEU A 82 5.50 2.56 6.78
CA LEU A 82 4.93 1.47 5.98
C LEU A 82 4.15 2.10 4.82
N ASP A 83 4.61 1.94 3.59
CA ASP A 83 3.92 2.36 2.38
C ASP A 83 3.14 1.16 1.83
N LEU A 84 1.93 0.99 2.37
CA LEU A 84 1.04 -0.14 2.12
C LEU A 84 0.35 0.02 0.75
N CYS A 85 0.54 -0.97 -0.12
CA CYS A 85 0.08 -0.92 -1.52
C CYS A 85 0.73 0.24 -2.30
N CYS A 86 2.06 0.32 -2.21
CA CYS A 86 2.88 1.43 -2.74
C CYS A 86 2.85 1.56 -4.28
N GLY A 87 2.36 0.55 -4.99
CA GLY A 87 2.39 0.43 -6.43
C GLY A 87 3.79 0.67 -6.99
N LYS A 88 3.88 1.57 -7.97
CA LYS A 88 5.13 1.91 -8.66
C LYS A 88 5.98 2.95 -7.91
N GLY A 89 5.82 3.12 -6.59
CA GLY A 89 6.55 4.10 -5.78
C GLY A 89 6.20 5.55 -6.11
N GLY A 90 4.91 5.84 -6.32
CA GLY A 90 4.44 7.19 -6.70
C GLY A 90 4.67 8.26 -5.63
N ASP A 91 4.80 7.83 -4.36
CA ASP A 91 4.92 8.70 -3.20
C ASP A 91 6.35 8.83 -2.67
N PHE A 92 7.34 8.16 -3.30
CA PHE A 92 8.75 8.18 -2.85
C PHE A 92 9.38 9.58 -2.87
N LEU A 93 9.00 10.44 -3.81
CA LEU A 93 9.45 11.83 -3.78
C LEU A 93 8.92 12.57 -2.54
N LYS A 94 7.70 12.24 -2.08
CA LYS A 94 7.10 12.83 -0.87
C LYS A 94 7.85 12.35 0.37
N TRP A 95 8.17 11.05 0.45
CA TRP A 95 9.01 10.50 1.53
C TRP A 95 10.40 11.14 1.59
N ARG A 96 11.05 11.36 0.43
CA ARG A 96 12.31 12.09 0.34
C ARG A 96 12.18 13.54 0.82
N ILE A 97 11.16 14.26 0.36
CA ILE A 97 10.90 15.66 0.76
C ILE A 97 10.59 15.74 2.26
N GLY A 98 9.92 14.75 2.81
CA GLY A 98 9.59 14.66 4.23
C GLY A 98 10.71 14.19 5.14
N ASN A 99 11.91 13.92 4.62
CA ASN A 99 13.07 13.44 5.40
C ASN A 99 12.79 12.15 6.20
N VAL A 100 12.00 11.24 5.61
CA VAL A 100 11.74 9.90 6.14
C VAL A 100 13.08 9.15 6.29
N GLY A 101 13.21 8.33 7.35
CA GLY A 101 14.40 7.54 7.63
C GLY A 101 14.40 6.18 6.93
N HIS A 102 13.27 5.49 6.94
CA HIS A 102 13.11 4.17 6.35
C HIS A 102 11.69 3.98 5.78
N VAL A 103 11.57 3.27 4.65
CA VAL A 103 10.29 2.92 4.01
C VAL A 103 10.23 1.42 3.78
N VAL A 104 9.23 0.74 4.33
CA VAL A 104 8.83 -0.60 3.90
C VAL A 104 7.72 -0.44 2.87
N ALA A 105 8.02 -0.76 1.62
CA ALA A 105 7.10 -0.61 0.49
C ALA A 105 6.53 -1.99 0.13
N THR A 106 5.21 -2.15 0.21
CA THR A 106 4.55 -3.44 -0.09
C THR A 106 3.56 -3.30 -1.21
N ASP A 107 3.46 -4.32 -2.07
CA ASP A 107 2.43 -4.37 -3.12
C ASP A 107 2.14 -5.81 -3.54
N ILE A 108 0.94 -6.07 -4.06
CA ILE A 108 0.56 -7.39 -4.57
C ILE A 108 1.14 -7.65 -5.96
N ALA A 109 1.38 -6.59 -6.75
CA ALA A 109 1.84 -6.67 -8.12
C ALA A 109 3.37 -6.60 -8.17
N SER A 110 4.03 -7.75 -8.31
CA SER A 110 5.50 -7.87 -8.39
C SER A 110 6.13 -6.93 -9.41
N VAL A 111 5.54 -6.81 -10.62
CA VAL A 111 6.04 -5.90 -11.66
C VAL A 111 5.91 -4.45 -11.23
N SER A 112 4.85 -4.07 -10.49
CA SER A 112 4.75 -2.72 -9.94
C SER A 112 5.84 -2.45 -8.92
N LEU A 113 6.17 -3.45 -8.10
CA LEU A 113 7.21 -3.34 -7.08
C LEU A 113 8.63 -3.31 -7.67
N GLU A 114 8.92 -4.07 -8.74
CA GLU A 114 10.19 -3.96 -9.49
C GLU A 114 10.38 -2.54 -10.04
N GLN A 115 9.30 -1.91 -10.53
CA GLN A 115 9.34 -0.53 -11.01
C GLN A 115 9.51 0.47 -9.86
N CYS A 116 8.92 0.17 -8.69
CA CYS A 116 9.11 0.90 -7.44
C CYS A 116 10.59 0.88 -7.00
N GLU A 117 11.19 -0.30 -6.97
CA GLU A 117 12.61 -0.49 -6.63
C GLU A 117 13.53 0.21 -7.62
N LYS A 118 13.26 0.10 -8.93
CA LYS A 118 14.01 0.84 -9.96
C LYS A 118 13.96 2.35 -9.71
N ARG A 119 12.78 2.90 -9.41
CA ARG A 119 12.64 4.34 -9.09
C ARG A 119 13.45 4.72 -7.85
N TYR A 120 13.45 3.88 -6.82
CA TYR A 120 14.27 4.11 -5.63
C TYR A 120 15.78 4.11 -5.96
N LYS A 121 16.25 3.11 -6.72
CA LYS A 121 17.66 3.04 -7.16
C LYS A 121 18.06 4.27 -7.98
N ASP A 122 17.20 4.75 -8.89
CA ASP A 122 17.43 5.98 -9.65
C ASP A 122 17.51 7.22 -8.75
N MET A 123 16.66 7.30 -7.72
CA MET A 123 16.72 8.38 -6.71
C MET A 123 17.99 8.30 -5.87
N LYS A 124 18.41 7.09 -5.48
CA LYS A 124 19.61 6.83 -4.67
C LYS A 124 20.89 7.15 -5.44
N ALA A 125 20.95 6.85 -6.73
CA ALA A 125 22.08 7.20 -7.60
C ALA A 125 22.29 8.73 -7.74
N ARG A 126 21.25 9.52 -7.46
CA ARG A 126 21.27 11.01 -7.51
C ARG A 126 21.17 11.64 -6.11
N GLU A 127 21.51 10.87 -5.09
CA GLU A 127 21.41 11.30 -3.70
C GLU A 127 22.34 12.48 -3.41
N ASN A 128 21.89 13.39 -2.55
CA ASN A 128 22.73 14.44 -2.01
C ASN A 128 23.33 13.92 -0.70
N PRO A 129 24.67 13.80 -0.55
CA PRO A 129 25.28 13.32 0.69
C PRO A 129 24.90 14.13 1.95
N ARG A 130 24.57 15.42 1.78
CA ARG A 130 24.11 16.28 2.89
C ARG A 130 22.65 16.01 3.28
N ARG A 131 21.89 15.35 2.41
CA ARG A 131 20.49 14.98 2.64
C ARG A 131 20.24 13.56 2.13
N PRO A 132 20.65 12.55 2.92
CA PRO A 132 20.52 11.16 2.51
C PRO A 132 19.06 10.77 2.22
N LEU A 133 18.86 9.93 1.22
CA LEU A 133 17.62 9.24 0.93
C LEU A 133 17.34 8.21 2.03
N PHE A 134 16.05 8.00 2.34
CA PHE A 134 15.60 6.92 3.21
C PHE A 134 16.17 5.56 2.76
N SER A 135 16.37 4.62 3.68
CA SER A 135 16.55 3.21 3.30
C SER A 135 15.19 2.60 2.94
N ALA A 136 15.18 1.60 2.05
CA ALA A 136 13.95 0.98 1.58
C ALA A 136 14.01 -0.55 1.59
N GLU A 137 12.88 -1.17 1.92
CA GLU A 137 12.60 -2.59 1.76
C GLU A 137 11.40 -2.77 0.82
N PHE A 138 11.41 -3.81 -0.02
CA PHE A 138 10.38 -4.07 -1.03
C PHE A 138 9.80 -5.47 -0.83
N ILE A 139 8.50 -5.55 -0.53
CA ILE A 139 7.81 -6.82 -0.24
C ILE A 139 6.67 -7.04 -1.22
N VAL A 140 6.72 -8.16 -1.96
CA VAL A 140 5.59 -8.64 -2.75
C VAL A 140 4.69 -9.47 -1.84
N ALA A 141 3.47 -8.98 -1.56
CA ALA A 141 2.49 -9.68 -0.73
C ALA A 141 1.07 -9.17 -0.98
N ASP A 142 0.08 -10.06 -0.85
CA ASP A 142 -1.32 -9.68 -0.78
C ASP A 142 -1.63 -9.24 0.66
N ALA A 143 -1.59 -7.93 0.93
CA ALA A 143 -1.85 -7.38 2.26
C ALA A 143 -3.25 -7.69 2.81
N THR A 144 -4.17 -8.23 2.00
CA THR A 144 -5.50 -8.68 2.41
C THR A 144 -5.53 -10.14 2.86
N LYS A 145 -4.48 -10.92 2.57
CA LYS A 145 -4.39 -12.36 2.89
C LYS A 145 -3.15 -12.69 3.73
N ASP A 146 -2.01 -12.17 3.32
CA ASP A 146 -0.71 -12.40 3.94
C ASP A 146 -0.53 -11.52 5.18
N ARG A 147 0.18 -12.01 6.19
CA ARG A 147 0.58 -11.20 7.34
C ARG A 147 1.96 -10.61 7.08
N LEU A 148 2.04 -9.29 6.90
CA LEU A 148 3.26 -8.62 6.43
C LEU A 148 4.44 -8.76 7.40
N ILE A 149 4.20 -8.95 8.70
CA ILE A 149 5.26 -9.19 9.70
C ILE A 149 6.15 -10.37 9.32
N ASP A 150 5.60 -11.38 8.65
CA ASP A 150 6.34 -12.59 8.31
C ASP A 150 7.32 -12.36 7.14
N TYR A 151 7.24 -11.19 6.48
CA TYR A 151 8.05 -10.81 5.32
C TYR A 151 9.04 -9.67 5.61
N TYR A 152 8.85 -8.91 6.71
CA TYR A 152 9.77 -7.83 7.07
C TYR A 152 11.18 -8.39 7.36
N CYS A 153 12.21 -7.74 6.82
CA CYS A 153 13.61 -8.02 7.13
C CYS A 153 13.87 -7.99 8.65
N ASP A 154 13.25 -7.03 9.35
CA ASP A 154 13.13 -7.00 10.80
C ASP A 154 11.67 -7.16 11.22
N ARG A 155 11.30 -8.34 11.71
CA ARG A 155 9.95 -8.63 12.22
C ARG A 155 9.57 -7.78 13.44
N PHE A 156 10.55 -7.18 14.11
CA PHE A 156 10.36 -6.27 15.24
C PHE A 156 10.36 -4.80 14.85
N ILE A 157 10.41 -4.47 13.55
CA ILE A 157 10.29 -3.09 13.07
C ILE A 157 9.02 -2.42 13.64
N LYS A 158 9.11 -1.12 13.93
CA LYS A 158 7.99 -0.31 14.38
C LYS A 158 7.85 0.91 13.49
N PHE A 159 6.65 1.19 13.02
CA PHE A 159 6.34 2.30 12.13
C PHE A 159 5.84 3.51 12.91
N ASP A 160 6.31 4.70 12.52
CA ASP A 160 5.75 5.97 12.99
C ASP A 160 4.50 6.35 12.17
N MET A 161 4.45 5.87 10.92
CA MET A 161 3.31 6.09 10.03
C MET A 161 3.07 4.88 9.12
N CYS A 162 1.81 4.54 8.89
CA CYS A 162 1.39 3.67 7.80
C CYS A 162 0.59 4.52 6.81
N SER A 163 0.96 4.47 5.53
CA SER A 163 0.28 5.15 4.43
C SER A 163 -0.34 4.14 3.49
N CYS A 164 -1.62 4.29 3.15
CA CYS A 164 -2.31 3.45 2.17
C CYS A 164 -3.14 4.32 1.22
N GLN A 165 -2.66 4.54 0.00
CA GLN A 165 -3.19 5.56 -0.91
C GLN A 165 -3.89 4.93 -2.12
N PHE A 166 -5.22 5.12 -2.25
CA PHE A 166 -6.06 4.53 -3.28
C PHE A 166 -5.97 3.00 -3.36
N SER A 167 -5.90 2.34 -2.20
CA SER A 167 -5.86 0.87 -2.15
C SER A 167 -6.71 0.23 -1.07
N LEU A 168 -7.06 0.95 0.00
CA LEU A 168 -7.82 0.37 1.10
C LEU A 168 -9.20 -0.14 0.66
N HIS A 169 -9.83 0.45 -0.35
CA HIS A 169 -11.13 -0.01 -0.84
C HIS A 169 -11.09 -1.44 -1.44
N TYR A 170 -9.91 -1.96 -1.82
CA TYR A 170 -9.78 -3.32 -2.34
C TYR A 170 -9.92 -4.42 -1.28
N CYS A 171 -9.77 -4.14 0.02
CA CYS A 171 -9.88 -5.18 1.05
C CYS A 171 -11.32 -5.50 1.49
N PHE A 172 -12.30 -4.69 1.08
CA PHE A 172 -13.70 -4.87 1.50
C PHE A 172 -14.45 -5.95 0.72
N GLU A 173 -13.73 -6.80 -0.03
CA GLU A 173 -14.29 -8.01 -0.63
C GLU A 173 -14.85 -8.96 0.44
N SER A 174 -14.17 -9.09 1.58
CA SER A 174 -14.67 -9.86 2.73
C SER A 174 -14.22 -9.24 4.06
N GLU A 175 -14.98 -9.47 5.13
CA GLU A 175 -14.59 -9.02 6.47
C GLU A 175 -13.20 -9.55 6.87
N LYS A 176 -12.91 -10.80 6.50
CA LYS A 176 -11.61 -11.43 6.77
C LYS A 176 -10.45 -10.67 6.12
N GLN A 177 -10.62 -10.27 4.86
CA GLN A 177 -9.62 -9.49 4.11
C GLN A 177 -9.47 -8.08 4.67
N ALA A 178 -10.59 -7.41 4.98
CA ALA A 178 -10.57 -6.10 5.60
C ALA A 178 -9.84 -6.13 6.95
N ARG A 179 -10.14 -7.10 7.81
CA ARG A 179 -9.45 -7.29 9.10
C ARG A 179 -7.96 -7.57 8.92
N LYS A 180 -7.57 -8.38 7.92
CA LYS A 180 -6.17 -8.66 7.64
C LYS A 180 -5.42 -7.41 7.16
N MET A 181 -6.00 -6.63 6.25
CA MET A 181 -5.39 -5.40 5.76
C MET A 181 -5.24 -4.35 6.87
N ILE A 182 -6.26 -4.18 7.71
CA ILE A 182 -6.18 -3.29 8.87
C ILE A 182 -5.16 -3.79 9.89
N GLN A 183 -5.15 -5.10 10.19
CA GLN A 183 -4.12 -5.69 11.06
C GLN A 183 -2.73 -5.34 10.54
N ASN A 184 -2.44 -5.59 9.26
CA ASN A 184 -1.16 -5.28 8.65
C ASN A 184 -0.79 -3.79 8.75
N ALA A 185 -1.78 -2.89 8.60
CA ALA A 185 -1.57 -1.46 8.69
C ALA A 185 -1.20 -0.98 10.11
N VAL A 186 -1.72 -1.61 11.17
CA VAL A 186 -1.58 -1.09 12.55
C VAL A 186 -0.77 -1.98 13.49
N GLU A 187 -0.54 -3.26 13.19
CA GLU A 187 0.07 -4.23 14.13
C GLU A 187 1.51 -3.85 14.54
N ARG A 188 2.25 -3.19 13.64
CA ARG A 188 3.59 -2.65 13.92
C ARG A 188 3.62 -1.13 14.03
N LEU A 189 2.47 -0.45 13.98
CA LEU A 189 2.39 0.99 14.21
C LEU A 189 2.67 1.28 15.70
N LYS A 190 3.49 2.30 15.97
CA LYS A 190 3.77 2.74 17.35
C LYS A 190 2.51 3.36 17.96
N PRO A 191 2.29 3.26 19.28
CA PRO A 191 1.36 4.16 19.96
C PRO A 191 1.70 5.63 19.64
N GLY A 192 0.70 6.41 19.25
CA GLY A 192 0.88 7.78 18.75
C GLY A 192 1.24 7.87 17.25
N GLY A 193 1.53 6.74 16.60
CA GLY A 193 1.74 6.70 15.15
C GLY A 193 0.45 6.90 14.36
N TYR A 194 0.60 7.27 13.09
CA TYR A 194 -0.52 7.65 12.23
C TYR A 194 -0.79 6.62 11.14
N PHE A 195 -2.06 6.25 10.96
CA PHE A 195 -2.53 5.62 9.72
C PHE A 195 -3.18 6.68 8.85
N ILE A 196 -2.66 6.86 7.63
CA ILE A 196 -3.19 7.82 6.65
C ILE A 196 -3.53 7.12 5.34
N GLY A 197 -4.56 7.61 4.65
CA GLY A 197 -4.95 7.07 3.37
C GLY A 197 -5.89 7.99 2.62
N THR A 198 -5.97 7.78 1.31
CA THR A 198 -6.95 8.43 0.44
C THR A 198 -7.75 7.36 -0.28
N LEU A 199 -9.06 7.60 -0.42
CA LEU A 199 -10.01 6.66 -0.98
C LEU A 199 -10.79 7.36 -2.10
N PRO A 200 -11.24 6.63 -3.13
CA PRO A 200 -12.32 7.11 -3.98
C PRO A 200 -13.58 7.39 -3.16
N ASP A 201 -14.27 8.49 -3.46
CA ASP A 201 -15.57 8.81 -2.85
C ASP A 201 -16.65 7.95 -3.52
N ALA A 202 -17.24 7.01 -2.76
CA ALA A 202 -18.21 6.05 -3.27
C ALA A 202 -19.44 6.72 -3.91
N GLU A 203 -19.87 7.87 -3.39
CA GLU A 203 -21.04 8.62 -3.89
C GLU A 203 -20.77 9.31 -5.24
N ARG A 204 -19.51 9.40 -5.66
CA ARG A 204 -19.07 10.11 -6.88
C ARG A 204 -18.52 9.20 -7.98
N ILE A 205 -18.50 7.88 -7.77
CA ILE A 205 -18.02 6.90 -8.76
C ILE A 205 -19.16 6.41 -9.68
N MET A 206 -20.42 6.79 -9.40
CA MET A 206 -21.58 6.44 -10.24
C MET A 206 -21.49 6.97 -11.67
#